data_AF-A0A849G0D7-F1
#
_entry.id   AF-A0A849G0D7-F1
#
_cell.length_a   1.000
_cell.length_b   1.000
_cell.length_c   1.000
_cell.angle_alpha   90.00
_cell.angle_beta   90.00
_cell.angle_gamma   90.00
#
_symmetry.space_group_name_H-M   'P 1'
#
loop_
_entity.id
_entity.type
_entity.pdbx_description
1 polymer ?
#
loop_
_entity_poly.entity_id
_entity_poly.type
_entity_poly.pdbx_seq_one_letter_code
_entity_poly.pdbx_strand_id
1 'polypeptide(L)' 'LITSAFHMKRAIACFEKQGVRVKPYPVDYYSDDDPVSWSYYVVPSLRTAIDWQIPIKEKVGWIVYKLKGYL' A
#
# COMPACT_ATOMS: atom_id res chain seq x y z
N LEU A 1 15.62 1.19 -1.68
CA LEU A 1 14.36 0.86 -2.38
C LEU A 1 13.41 2.03 -2.23
N ILE A 2 13.11 2.70 -3.33
CA ILE A 2 12.20 3.86 -3.39
C ILE A 2 10.97 3.42 -4.18
N THR A 3 9.78 3.61 -3.60
CA THR A 3 8.47 3.34 -4.21
C THR A 3 7.38 4.00 -3.35
N SER A 4 6.16 4.11 -3.87
CA SER A 4 4.99 4.50 -3.06
C SER A 4 4.90 3.66 -1.78
N ALA A 5 4.57 4.32 -0.67
CA ALA A 5 4.51 3.75 0.66
C ALA A 5 3.56 2.54 0.72
N PHE A 6 2.46 2.59 -0.04
CA PHE A 6 1.49 1.49 -0.12
C PHE A 6 2.08 0.19 -0.68
N HIS A 7 2.99 0.29 -1.64
CA HIS A 7 3.61 -0.87 -2.28
C HIS A 7 4.89 -1.33 -1.59
N MET A 8 5.40 -0.55 -0.64
CA MET A 8 6.72 -0.76 -0.03
C MET A 8 6.86 -2.16 0.57
N LYS A 9 5.85 -2.63 1.32
CA LYS A 9 5.91 -3.95 1.97
C LYS A 9 6.10 -5.09 0.96
N ARG A 10 5.34 -5.09 -0.14
CA ARG A 10 5.44 -6.12 -1.17
C ARG A 10 6.74 -6.01 -1.96
N ALA A 11 7.17 -4.79 -2.27
CA ALA A 11 8.42 -4.56 -2.96
C ALA A 11 9.60 -5.11 -2.13
N ILE A 12 9.69 -4.79 -0.83
CA ILE A 12 10.71 -5.35 0.07
C ILE A 12 10.71 -6.87 0.00
N ALA A 13 9.54 -7.50 0.17
CA ALA A 13 9.45 -8.96 0.16
C ALA A 13 9.89 -9.59 -1.18
N CYS A 14 9.62 -8.95 -2.32
CA CYS A 14 10.14 -9.39 -3.61
C CYS A 14 11.67 -9.33 -3.67
N PHE A 15 12.29 -8.22 -3.21
CA PHE A 15 13.75 -8.08 -3.20
C PHE A 15 14.43 -9.06 -2.24
N GLU A 16 13.87 -9.22 -1.04
CA GLU A 16 14.38 -10.15 -0.03
C GLU A 16 14.29 -11.61 -0.51
N LYS A 17 13.23 -11.98 -1.23
CA LYS A 17 13.11 -13.31 -1.84
C LYS A 17 14.25 -13.62 -2.83
N GLN A 18 14.78 -12.60 -3.49
CA GLN A 18 15.94 -12.72 -4.38
C GLN A 18 17.28 -12.63 -3.65
N GLY A 19 17.29 -12.59 -2.31
CA GLY A 19 18.50 -12.43 -1.51
C GLY A 19 19.09 -11.02 -1.52
N VAL A 20 18.35 -10.03 -2.04
CA VAL A 20 18.82 -8.64 -2.12
C VAL A 20 18.39 -7.89 -0.87
N ARG A 21 19.37 -7.52 -0.03
CA ARG A 21 19.12 -6.63 1.11
C ARG A 21 18.85 -5.21 0.63
N VAL A 22 17.71 -4.66 1.05
CA VAL A 22 17.31 -3.30 0.66
C VAL A 22 17.07 -2.42 1.88
N LYS A 23 17.48 -1.15 1.79
CA LYS A 23 17.06 -0.11 2.73
C LYS A 23 15.80 0.58 2.17
N PRO A 24 14.67 0.57 2.88
CA PRO A 24 13.43 1.17 2.39
C PRO A 24 13.45 2.70 2.55
N TYR A 25 12.97 3.39 1.52
CA TYR A 25 12.73 4.84 1.49
C TYR A 25 11.34 5.07 0.87
N PRO A 26 10.27 4.85 1.64
CA PRO A 26 8.89 5.00 1.16
C PRO A 26 8.58 6.46 0.88
N VAL A 27 7.88 6.71 -0.22
CA VAL A 27 7.41 8.04 -0.64
C VAL A 27 5.90 8.01 -0.87
N ASP A 28 5.27 9.17 -1.09
CA ASP A 28 3.86 9.24 -1.47
C ASP A 28 2.91 8.59 -0.44
N TYR A 29 3.00 9.09 0.80
CA TYR A 29 2.07 8.72 1.86
C TYR A 29 0.73 9.41 1.64
N TYR A 30 -0.35 8.65 1.66
CA TYR A 30 -1.69 9.23 1.65
C TYR A 30 -2.08 9.45 3.10
N SER A 31 -2.02 10.70 3.52
CA SER A 31 -2.60 11.19 4.77
C SER A 31 -3.76 12.11 4.45
N ASP A 32 -4.70 12.16 5.38
CA ASP A 32 -5.74 13.18 5.37
C ASP A 32 -5.35 14.29 6.34
N ASP A 33 -5.59 15.53 5.93
CA ASP A 33 -5.38 16.70 6.78
C ASP A 33 -6.66 17.05 7.58
N ASP A 34 -7.76 16.34 7.31
CA ASP A 34 -9.04 16.56 7.97
C ASP A 34 -8.96 16.29 9.49
N PRO A 35 -9.55 17.18 10.32
CA PRO A 35 -9.60 16.96 11.75
C PRO A 35 -10.41 15.72 12.10
N VAL A 36 -9.82 14.85 12.92
CA VAL A 36 -10.45 13.63 13.40
C VAL A 36 -11.72 13.97 14.17
N SER A 37 -12.86 13.74 13.53
CA SER A 37 -14.21 13.99 14.07
C SER A 37 -15.09 12.78 13.83
N TRP A 38 -16.19 12.66 14.58
CA TRP A 38 -17.12 11.55 14.38
C TRP A 38 -17.64 11.46 12.94
N SER A 39 -17.91 12.62 12.31
CA SER A 39 -18.33 12.73 10.91
C SER A 39 -17.33 12.14 9.92
N TYR A 40 -16.01 12.22 10.20
CA TYR A 40 -14.97 11.69 9.33
C TYR A 40 -15.14 10.18 9.07
N TYR A 41 -15.64 9.44 10.06
CA TYR A 41 -15.79 7.99 9.97
C TYR A 41 -17.10 7.52 9.35
N VAL A 42 -18.16 8.33 9.44
CA VAL A 42 -19.52 7.92 9.06
C VAL A 42 -20.03 8.56 7.78
N VAL A 43 -19.51 9.74 7.43
CA VAL A 43 -19.93 10.45 6.21
C VAL A 43 -19.18 9.86 5.02
N PRO A 44 -19.90 9.37 3.99
CA PRO A 44 -19.24 8.80 2.82
C PRO A 44 -18.51 9.89 2.03
N SER A 45 -17.28 9.57 1.61
CA SER A 45 -16.44 10.43 0.76
C SER A 45 -16.18 9.75 -0.57
N LEU A 46 -16.48 10.46 -1.67
CA LEU A 46 -16.17 9.98 -3.02
C LEU A 46 -14.66 9.78 -3.20
N ARG A 47 -13.84 10.66 -2.60
CA ARG A 47 -12.38 10.54 -2.63
C ARG A 47 -11.93 9.24 -1.97
N THR A 48 -12.43 8.97 -0.76
CA THR A 48 -12.14 7.71 -0.06
C THR A 48 -12.53 6.50 -0.91
N ALA A 49 -13.73 6.53 -1.52
CA ALA A 49 -14.19 5.45 -2.39
C ALA A 49 -13.27 5.20 -3.59
N ILE A 50 -12.71 6.26 -4.18
CA ILE A 50 -11.72 6.15 -5.27
C ILE A 50 -10.39 5.60 -4.74
N ASP A 51 -9.93 6.07 -3.58
CA ASP A 51 -8.65 5.66 -2.98
C ASP A 51 -8.63 4.19 -2.55
N TRP A 52 -9.80 3.58 -2.28
CA TRP A 52 -9.95 2.15 -1.99
C TRP A 52 -9.36 1.23 -3.06
N GLN A 53 -9.19 1.70 -4.31
CA GLN A 53 -8.52 0.93 -5.35
C GLN A 53 -7.07 0.55 -4.96
N ILE A 54 -6.37 1.39 -4.19
CA ILE A 54 -4.96 1.18 -3.81
C ILE A 54 -4.80 -0.01 -2.84
N PRO A 55 -5.46 -0.04 -1.66
CA PRO A 55 -5.34 -1.17 -0.75
C PRO A 55 -5.90 -2.47 -1.35
N ILE A 56 -6.96 -2.40 -2.16
CA ILE A 56 -7.50 -3.56 -2.87
C ILE A 56 -6.46 -4.13 -3.84
N LYS A 57 -5.88 -3.28 -4.70
CA LYS A 57 -4.84 -3.68 -5.65
C LYS A 57 -3.63 -4.28 -4.94
N GLU A 58 -3.25 -3.73 -3.79
CA GLU A 58 -2.12 -4.24 -3.03
C GLU A 58 -2.44 -5.61 -2.41
N LYS A 59 -3.63 -5.81 -1.82
CA LYS A 59 -4.05 -7.12 -1.31
C LYS A 59 -4.09 -8.18 -2.41
N VAL A 60 -4.69 -7.86 -3.56
CA VAL A 60 -4.71 -8.74 -4.73
C VAL A 60 -3.29 -9.02 -5.22
N GLY A 61 -2.44 -8.00 -5.29
CA GLY A 61 -1.04 -8.12 -5.67
C GLY A 61 -0.27 -9.12 -4.79
N TRP A 62 -0.44 -9.04 -3.48
CA TRP A 62 0.13 -10.02 -2.54
C TRP A 62 -0.33 -11.45 -2.82
N ILE A 63 -1.63 -11.66 -3.04
CA ILE A 63 -2.19 -12.99 -3.33
C ILE A 63 -1.60 -13.54 -4.63
N VAL A 64 -1.68 -12.77 -5.72
CA VAL A 64 -1.21 -13.21 -7.04
C VAL A 64 0.30 -13.49 -7.03
N TYR A 65 1.09 -12.67 -6.36
CA TYR A 65 2.54 -12.85 -6.32
C TYR A 65 2.94 -14.08 -5.51
N LYS A 66 2.25 -14.38 -4.41
CA LYS A 66 2.45 -15.64 -3.67
C LYS A 66 2.09 -16.85 -4.55
N LEU A 67 0.96 -16.81 -5.25
CA LEU A 67 0.54 -17.89 -6.15
C LEU A 67 1.54 -18.12 -7.29
N LYS A 68 2.16 -17.05 -7.80
CA LYS A 68 3.21 -17.13 -8.85
C LYS A 68 4.60 -17.45 -8.31
N GLY A 69 4.77 -17.56 -6.99
CA GLY A 69 6.07 -17.81 -6.37
C GLY A 69 7.02 -16.60 -6.39
N TYR A 70 6.54 -15.38 -6.61
CA TYR A 70 7.34 -14.15 -6.51
C TYR A 70 7.49 -13.63 -5.09
N LEU A 71 6.58 -14.04 -4.21
CA LEU A 71 6.61 -13.86 -2.75
C LEU A 71 6.63 -15.21 -2.09
#